data_AF-A0A5C6MHV5-F1
#
_entry.id   AF-A0A5C6MHV5-F1
#
_cell.length_a   1.000
_cell.length_b   1.000
_cell.length_c   1.000
_cell.angle_alpha   90.00
_cell.angle_beta   90.00
_cell.angle_gamma   90.00
#
_symmetry.space_group_name_H-M   'P 1'
#
loop_
_entity.id
_entity.type
_entity.pdbx_description
1 polymer ?
#
loop_
_entity_poly.entity_id
_entity_poly.type
_entity_poly.pdbx_seq_one_letter_code
_entity_poly.pdbx_strand_id
1 'polypeptide(L)'
;MATAANGVQVSCQVEIEVPQPCKFIMKTRDCSLSKMSSTRPDRKPVFVKSSSSEDFFFAMNRTALKFTVDDNSDIQLFPETDEAVKILNIKRGIISALMVPMKDEKRSLSVQYGRLQPVLARPEKVHNHLLDSFD
;
A
#
# COMPACT_ATOMS: atom_id res chain seq x y z
N MET A 1 -32.36 1.50 -0.21
CA MET A 1 -31.74 0.44 -1.02
C MET A 1 -30.25 0.42 -0.69
N ALA A 2 -29.72 -0.66 -0.11
CA ALA A 2 -28.29 -0.76 0.20
C ALA A 2 -27.53 -1.12 -1.08
N THR A 3 -26.61 -0.25 -1.51
CA THR A 3 -25.68 -0.53 -2.61
C THR A 3 -24.72 -1.61 -2.15
N ALA A 4 -24.67 -2.76 -2.83
CA ALA A 4 -23.69 -3.79 -2.56
C ALA A 4 -22.28 -3.20 -2.70
N ALA A 5 -21.52 -3.18 -1.61
CA ALA A 5 -20.13 -2.71 -1.62
C ALA A 5 -19.27 -3.73 -2.38
N ASN A 6 -18.73 -3.32 -3.53
CA ASN A 6 -17.76 -4.11 -4.27
C ASN A 6 -16.35 -3.64 -3.88
N GLY A 7 -15.55 -4.56 -3.36
CA GLY A 7 -14.18 -4.30 -2.91
C GLY A 7 -13.20 -5.32 -3.47
N VAL A 8 -11.95 -4.90 -3.63
CA VAL A 8 -10.81 -5.77 -3.94
C VAL A 8 -9.81 -5.70 -2.80
N GLN A 9 -9.23 -6.84 -2.46
CA GLN A 9 -8.15 -6.97 -1.50
C GLN A 9 -6.93 -7.55 -2.23
N VAL A 10 -5.80 -6.87 -2.09
CA VAL A 10 -4.50 -7.34 -2.55
C VAL A 10 -3.66 -7.64 -1.32
N SER A 11 -3.04 -8.81 -1.29
CA SER A 11 -2.07 -9.19 -0.26
C SER A 11 -0.79 -9.64 -0.95
N CYS A 12 0.36 -9.06 -0.58
CA CYS A 12 1.67 -9.40 -1.13
C CYS A 12 2.72 -9.36 0.00
N GLN A 13 3.71 -10.23 -0.07
CA GLN A 13 4.96 -10.06 0.67
C GLN A 13 5.85 -9.09 -0.10
N VAL A 14 6.41 -8.10 0.61
CA VAL A 14 7.28 -7.08 0.01
C VAL A 14 8.68 -7.22 0.60
N GLU A 15 9.68 -7.35 -0.27
CA GLU A 15 11.08 -7.37 0.09
C GLU A 15 11.74 -6.09 -0.43
N ILE A 16 12.50 -5.39 0.42
CA ILE A 16 13.24 -4.19 0.08
C ILE A 16 14.74 -4.47 0.25
N GLU A 17 15.48 -4.41 -0.86
CA GLU A 17 16.94 -4.48 -0.85
C GLU A 17 17.52 -3.06 -0.94
N VAL A 18 18.58 -2.81 -0.17
CA VAL A 18 19.26 -1.50 -0.12
C VAL A 18 20.71 -1.64 -0.60
N PRO A 19 20.95 -1.72 -1.93
CA PRO A 19 22.31 -1.88 -2.46
C PRO A 19 23.23 -0.69 -2.15
N GLN A 20 22.67 0.52 -2.03
CA GLN A 20 23.38 1.75 -1.66
C GLN A 20 22.44 2.66 -0.85
N PRO A 21 22.96 3.62 -0.06
CA PRO A 21 22.12 4.60 0.62
C PRO A 21 21.16 5.28 -0.36
N CYS A 22 19.89 5.34 0.03
CA CYS A 22 18.80 5.94 -0.74
C CYS A 22 18.55 5.34 -2.13
N LYS A 23 19.10 4.16 -2.43
CA LYS A 23 18.81 3.37 -3.63
C LYS A 23 18.22 2.04 -3.21
N PHE A 24 17.03 1.74 -3.70
CA PHE A 24 16.22 0.63 -3.24
C PHE A 24 15.78 -0.26 -4.41
N ILE A 25 15.63 -1.54 -4.13
CA ILE A 25 15.02 -2.50 -5.05
C ILE A 25 13.87 -3.17 -4.32
N MET A 26 12.64 -2.96 -4.81
CA MET A 26 11.45 -3.62 -4.29
C MET A 26 11.11 -4.86 -5.09
N LYS A 27 10.98 -5.99 -4.40
CA LYS A 27 10.44 -7.24 -4.93
C LYS A 27 9.12 -7.55 -4.25
N THR A 28 8.17 -8.09 -5.00
CA THR A 28 6.88 -8.52 -4.46
C THR A 28 6.70 -10.02 -4.69
N ARG A 29 6.45 -10.75 -3.61
CA ARG A 29 6.25 -12.20 -3.61
C ARG A 29 4.88 -12.55 -3.04
N ASP A 30 4.47 -13.79 -3.27
CA ASP A 30 3.26 -14.37 -2.66
C ASP A 30 2.01 -13.48 -2.76
N CYS A 31 1.90 -12.79 -3.88
CA CYS A 31 0.79 -11.90 -4.17
C CYS A 31 -0.51 -12.67 -4.42
N SER A 32 -1.61 -12.20 -3.85
CA SER A 32 -2.96 -12.71 -4.08
C SER A 32 -3.95 -11.57 -4.26
N LEU A 33 -4.92 -11.81 -5.14
CA LEU A 33 -6.02 -10.89 -5.41
C LEU A 33 -7.33 -11.55 -4.99
N SER A 34 -8.07 -10.89 -4.11
CA SER A 34 -9.37 -11.35 -3.62
C SER A 34 -10.45 -10.31 -3.88
N LYS A 35 -11.67 -10.77 -4.16
CA LYS A 35 -12.86 -9.94 -4.38
C LYS A 35 -13.81 -10.09 -3.21
N MET A 36 -14.49 -9.01 -2.87
CA MET A 36 -15.52 -9.02 -1.84
C MET A 36 -16.73 -9.83 -2.34
N SER A 37 -17.08 -10.87 -1.60
CA SER A 37 -18.17 -11.79 -1.96
C SER A 37 -19.49 -11.44 -1.26
N SER A 38 -19.42 -10.91 -0.03
CA SER A 38 -20.58 -10.45 0.73
C SER A 38 -20.15 -9.61 1.92
N THR A 39 -21.04 -8.74 2.40
CA THR A 39 -20.96 -8.11 3.72
C THR A 39 -21.77 -9.00 4.66
N ARG A 40 -21.11 -9.68 5.61
CA ARG A 40 -21.87 -10.44 6.61
C ARG A 40 -22.70 -9.49 7.50
N PRO A 41 -23.77 -9.95 8.16
CA PRO A 41 -24.57 -9.15 9.10
C PRO A 41 -23.73 -8.50 10.21
N ASP A 42 -22.58 -9.11 10.54
CA ASP A 42 -21.52 -8.70 11.47
C ASP A 42 -20.57 -7.60 10.94
N ARG A 43 -20.93 -6.93 9.84
CA ARG A 43 -20.27 -5.75 9.23
C ARG A 43 -18.85 -5.98 8.67
N LYS A 44 -18.24 -7.16 8.83
CA LYS A 44 -16.92 -7.44 8.27
C LYS A 44 -17.03 -7.92 6.81
N PRO A 45 -16.29 -7.32 5.87
CA PRO A 45 -16.26 -7.76 4.48
C PRO A 45 -15.58 -9.13 4.37
N VAL A 46 -16.19 -10.06 3.62
CA VAL A 46 -15.58 -11.35 3.30
C VAL A 46 -14.99 -11.29 1.91
N PHE A 47 -13.69 -11.57 1.82
CA PHE A 47 -12.94 -11.63 0.58
C PHE A 47 -12.69 -13.08 0.16
N VAL A 48 -12.90 -13.36 -1.11
CA VAL A 48 -12.67 -14.67 -1.74
C VAL A 48 -11.66 -14.48 -2.87
N LYS A 49 -10.71 -15.41 -2.99
CA LYS A 49 -9.67 -15.36 -4.02
C LYS A 49 -10.29 -15.23 -5.42
N SER A 50 -9.81 -14.26 -6.19
CA SER A 50 -10.24 -14.00 -7.57
C SER A 50 -9.72 -15.09 -8.50
N SER A 51 -10.48 -15.44 -9.54
CA SER A 51 -10.01 -16.31 -10.63
C SER A 51 -8.74 -15.78 -11.31
N SER A 52 -8.59 -14.46 -11.36
CA SER A 52 -7.41 -13.78 -11.93
C SER A 52 -6.24 -13.64 -10.95
N SER A 53 -6.28 -14.29 -9.79
CA SER A 53 -5.24 -14.12 -8.77
C SER A 53 -3.89 -14.71 -9.19
N GLU A 54 -3.87 -15.72 -10.04
CA GLU A 54 -2.64 -16.35 -10.51
C GLU A 54 -1.93 -15.46 -11.54
N ASP A 55 -2.64 -14.96 -12.55
CA ASP A 55 -2.11 -13.96 -13.49
C ASP A 55 -1.58 -12.72 -12.75
N PHE A 56 -2.30 -12.29 -11.71
CA PHE A 56 -1.89 -11.17 -10.87
C PHE A 56 -0.59 -11.48 -10.11
N PHE A 57 -0.45 -12.69 -9.55
CA PHE A 57 0.79 -13.13 -8.89
C PHE A 57 1.97 -13.07 -9.86
N PHE A 58 1.83 -13.66 -11.05
CA PHE A 58 2.90 -13.63 -12.05
C PHE A 58 3.26 -12.22 -12.46
N ALA A 59 2.26 -11.37 -12.72
CA ALA A 59 2.50 -9.98 -13.13
C ALA A 59 3.21 -9.15 -12.04
N MET A 60 2.85 -9.33 -10.77
CA MET A 60 3.52 -8.65 -9.65
C MET A 60 4.97 -9.14 -9.45
N ASN A 61 5.19 -10.46 -9.51
CA ASN A 61 6.49 -11.09 -9.19
C ASN A 61 7.49 -11.06 -10.36
N ARG A 62 7.03 -10.76 -11.59
CA ARG A 62 7.86 -10.76 -12.80
C ARG A 62 9.02 -9.78 -12.76
N THR A 63 8.79 -8.57 -12.24
CA THR A 63 9.78 -7.49 -12.29
C THR A 63 10.00 -6.89 -10.90
N ALA A 64 11.26 -6.57 -10.58
CA ALA A 64 11.56 -5.75 -9.42
C ALA A 64 11.43 -4.26 -9.78
N LEU A 65 10.96 -3.43 -8.85
CA LEU A 65 10.92 -1.99 -9.04
C LEU A 65 12.09 -1.33 -8.32
N LYS A 66 13.00 -0.74 -9.10
CA LYS A 66 14.12 0.05 -8.58
C LYS A 66 13.64 1.46 -8.33
N PHE A 67 14.04 2.06 -7.22
CA PHE A 67 13.72 3.45 -6.94
C PHE A 67 14.80 4.12 -6.11
N THR A 68 14.87 5.45 -6.23
CA THR A 68 15.73 6.28 -5.39
C THR A 68 14.90 7.31 -4.66
N VAL A 69 15.39 7.72 -3.50
CA VAL A 69 14.83 8.82 -2.71
C VAL A 69 15.90 9.89 -2.61
N ASP A 70 15.59 11.12 -2.94
CA ASP A 70 16.55 12.22 -2.78
C ASP A 70 16.44 12.89 -1.40
N ASP A 71 17.28 13.91 -1.17
CA ASP A 71 17.32 14.65 0.10
C ASP A 71 16.02 15.43 0.40
N ASN A 72 15.19 15.67 -0.63
CA ASN A 72 13.88 16.30 -0.51
C ASN A 72 12.75 15.29 -0.29
N SER A 73 13.08 14.01 -0.14
CA SER A 73 12.12 12.90 -0.11
C SER A 73 11.33 12.72 -1.41
N ASP A 74 11.85 13.22 -2.54
CA ASP A 74 11.29 12.98 -3.86
C ASP A 74 11.71 11.59 -4.35
N ILE A 75 10.74 10.89 -4.94
CA ILE A 75 10.93 9.51 -5.38
C ILE A 75 11.10 9.45 -6.88
N GLN A 76 12.20 8.87 -7.34
CA GLN A 76 12.41 8.52 -8.73
C GLN A 76 12.26 7.01 -8.91
N LEU A 77 11.40 6.60 -9.84
CA LEU A 77 11.10 5.19 -10.13
C LEU A 77 11.77 4.77 -11.43
N PHE A 78 12.32 3.57 -11.45
CA PHE A 78 12.95 2.95 -12.61
C PHE A 78 12.27 1.59 -12.88
N PRO A 79 11.07 1.59 -13.48
CA PRO A 79 10.38 0.35 -13.86
C PRO A 79 11.07 -0.32 -15.04
N GLU A 80 10.88 -1.63 -15.18
CA GLU A 80 11.26 -2.35 -16.39
C GLU A 80 10.32 -1.96 -17.55
N THR A 81 10.82 -1.98 -18.80
CA THR A 81 10.15 -1.36 -19.97
C THR A 81 8.80 -1.98 -20.33
N ASP A 82 8.54 -3.22 -19.93
CA ASP A 82 7.33 -3.97 -20.26
C ASP A 82 6.42 -4.20 -19.05
N GLU A 83 6.65 -3.46 -17.96
CA GLU A 83 5.80 -3.54 -16.77
C GLU A 83 4.44 -2.88 -17.02
N ALA A 84 3.37 -3.65 -16.83
CA ALA A 84 2.01 -3.15 -17.02
C ALA A 84 1.72 -1.98 -16.06
N VAL A 85 1.18 -0.88 -16.58
CA VAL A 85 0.89 0.35 -15.81
C VAL A 85 0.06 0.07 -14.54
N LYS A 86 -0.88 -0.88 -14.58
CA LYS A 86 -1.70 -1.27 -13.42
C LYS A 86 -0.86 -1.89 -12.29
N ILE A 87 0.13 -2.71 -12.62
CA ILE A 87 1.05 -3.33 -11.67
C ILE A 87 1.97 -2.25 -11.08
N LEU A 88 2.54 -1.40 -11.94
CA LEU A 88 3.38 -0.29 -11.52
C LEU A 88 2.63 0.64 -10.55
N ASN A 89 1.35 0.91 -10.78
CA ASN A 89 0.53 1.73 -9.91
C ASN A 89 0.30 1.11 -8.52
N ILE A 90 0.17 -0.21 -8.44
CA ILE A 90 0.09 -0.92 -7.15
C ILE A 90 1.41 -0.81 -6.40
N LYS A 91 2.53 -1.04 -7.09
CA LYS A 91 3.88 -0.88 -6.53
C LYS A 91 4.14 0.56 -6.04
N ARG A 92 3.69 1.57 -6.79
CA ARG A 92 3.72 2.98 -6.36
C ARG A 92 2.93 3.21 -5.07
N GLY A 93 1.74 2.60 -4.96
CA GLY A 93 0.94 2.65 -3.74
C GLY A 93 1.68 2.06 -2.52
N ILE A 94 2.35 0.93 -2.69
CA ILE A 94 3.18 0.32 -1.63
C ILE A 94 4.30 1.28 -1.21
N ILE A 95 5.06 1.81 -2.16
CA ILE A 95 6.14 2.77 -1.88
C ILE A 95 5.60 4.02 -1.16
N SER A 96 4.44 4.55 -1.57
CA SER A 96 3.84 5.70 -0.89
C SER A 96 3.46 5.44 0.57
N ALA A 97 3.11 4.20 0.91
CA ALA A 97 2.77 3.82 2.29
C ALA A 97 4.01 3.61 3.16
N LEU A 98 5.15 3.23 2.56
CA LEU A 98 6.43 3.11 3.27
C LEU A 98 7.07 4.48 3.56
N MET A 99 6.79 5.46 2.72
CA MET A 99 7.26 6.83 2.85
C MET A 99 6.37 7.59 3.83
N VAL A 100 6.48 7.32 5.13
CA VAL A 100 5.85 8.15 6.17
C VAL A 100 6.93 9.05 6.77
N PRO A 101 6.76 10.38 6.81
CA PRO A 101 7.76 11.24 7.42
C PRO A 101 7.86 10.89 8.90
N MET A 102 9.10 10.83 9.41
CA MET A 102 9.32 10.72 10.84
C MET A 102 8.68 11.92 11.54
N LYS A 103 8.12 11.67 12.74
CA LYS A 103 7.19 12.52 13.50
C LYS A 103 7.56 14.00 13.62
N ASP A 104 8.84 14.34 13.44
CA ASP A 104 9.39 15.69 13.66
C ASP A 104 9.66 16.48 12.36
N GLU A 105 9.54 15.87 11.18
CA GLU A 105 9.67 16.58 9.91
C GLU A 105 8.28 16.91 9.33
N LYS A 106 7.90 18.20 9.39
CA LYS A 106 6.83 18.76 8.54
C LYS A 106 7.31 18.82 7.08
N ARG A 107 7.60 17.68 6.46
CA ARG A 107 7.88 17.58 5.02
C ARG A 107 6.68 16.98 4.30
N SER A 108 6.23 17.66 3.25
CA SER A 108 5.23 17.12 2.32
C SER A 108 5.90 16.10 1.43
N LEU A 109 5.30 14.92 1.26
CA LEU A 109 5.84 13.88 0.41
C LEU A 109 5.31 14.04 -1.01
N SER A 110 6.23 14.10 -1.98
CA SER A 110 5.90 14.04 -3.40
C SER A 110 6.09 12.60 -3.88
N VAL A 111 4.98 11.88 -4.04
CA VAL A 111 4.96 10.71 -4.93
C VAL A 111 4.29 11.20 -6.22
N GLN A 112 4.64 10.63 -7.38
CA GLN A 112 4.08 11.00 -8.71
C GLN A 112 2.53 11.09 -8.80
N TYR A 113 1.78 10.72 -7.75
CA TYR A 113 0.34 10.95 -7.57
C TYR A 113 -0.05 12.35 -7.06
N GLY A 114 0.88 13.31 -7.00
CA GLY A 114 0.65 14.64 -6.45
C GLY A 114 1.10 14.75 -4.99
N ARG A 115 1.20 15.99 -4.49
CA ARG A 115 1.69 16.30 -3.14
C ARG A 115 0.70 15.76 -2.10
N LEU A 116 1.05 14.67 -1.42
CA LEU A 116 0.30 14.15 -0.29
C LEU A 116 0.77 14.90 0.96
N GLN A 117 -0.15 15.56 1.66
CA GLN A 117 0.09 15.97 3.03
C GLN A 117 -0.13 14.74 3.92
N PRO A 118 0.91 14.21 4.59
CA PRO A 118 0.76 13.05 5.44
C PRO A 118 -0.04 13.44 6.68
N VAL A 119 -1.27 12.95 6.78
CA VAL A 119 -2.06 13.03 8.02
C VAL A 119 -1.61 11.86 8.90
N LEU A 120 -0.67 12.13 9.81
CA LEU A 120 -0.27 11.17 10.84
C LEU A 120 -1.48 10.87 11.74
N ALA A 121 -2.11 9.71 11.56
CA ALA A 121 -3.07 9.20 12.54
C ALA A 121 -2.30 8.79 13.79
N ARG A 122 -2.55 9.48 14.92
CA ARG A 122 -1.94 9.15 16.22
C ARG A 122 -2.34 7.73 16.65
N PRO A 123 -1.41 6.84 16.99
CA PRO A 123 -1.73 5.50 17.48
C PRO A 123 -2.18 5.46 18.96
N GLU A 124 -2.51 6.61 19.56
CA GLU A 124 -2.69 6.74 21.02
C GLU A 124 -4.15 6.93 21.48
N LYS A 125 -5.13 6.47 20.70
CA LYS A 125 -6.55 6.45 21.12
C LYS A 125 -7.28 5.17 20.71
N VAL A 126 -6.70 4.01 21.00
CA VAL A 126 -7.39 2.69 20.93
C VAL A 126 -7.34 1.94 22.27
N HIS A 127 -6.88 2.59 23.34
CA HIS A 127 -7.03 2.08 24.70
C HIS A 127 -7.48 3.20 25.63
N ASN A 128 -8.46 2.90 26.47
CA ASN A 128 -9.14 3.77 27.44
C ASN A 128 -10.14 4.78 26.88
N HIS A 129 -11.31 4.26 26.46
CA HIS A 129 -12.59 4.86 26.84
C HIS A 129 -13.55 3.73 27.25
N LEU A 130 -13.20 3.05 28.34
CA LEU A 130 -14.16 2.46 29.26
C LEU A 130 -13.82 3.10 30.61
N LEU A 131 -14.84 3.60 31.31
CA LEU A 131 -14.78 4.40 32.54
C LEU A 131 -14.56 5.90 32.29
N ASP A 132 -15.64 6.61 31.97
CA ASP A 132 -15.96 7.96 32.47
C ASP A 132 -17.37 8.32 31.99
N SER A 133 -18.34 7.55 32.48
CA SER A 133 -19.78 7.82 32.30
C SER A 133 -20.50 7.51 33.61
N PHE A 134 -20.02 8.14 34.68
CA PHE A 134 -20.69 8.30 35.96
C PHE A 134 -20.17 9.61 36.59
N ASP A 135 -20.69 10.72 36.10
CA ASP A 135 -21.40 11.76 36.88
C ASP A 135 -22.11 12.71 35.90
#